data_AF-A0A3A2Z519-F1
#
_entry.id   AF-A0A3A2Z519-F1
#
_cell.length_a   1.000
_cell.length_b   1.000
_cell.length_c   1.000
_cell.angle_alpha   90.00
_cell.angle_beta   90.00
_cell.angle_gamma   90.00
#
_symmetry.space_group_name_H-M   'P 1'
#
loop_
_entity.id
_entity.type
_entity.pdbx_description
1 polymer ?
#
loop_
_entity_poly.entity_id
_entity_poly.type
_entity_poly.pdbx_seq_one_letter_code
_entity_poly.pdbx_strand_id
1 'polypeptide(L)'
;MLVYELYKLRSKKQTHKSIVFSQFTSMLQLVEWRLRRAGFNTVMLDGTMTPSQRQNSIDYFMNNVDVEVFLVSLKAGGVALNLTEA
;
A
#
# COMPACT_ATOMS: atom_id res chain seq x y z
N MET A 1 15.17 -0.75 8.18
CA MET A 1 14.71 0.64 8.12
C MET A 1 13.30 0.82 7.53
N LEU A 2 12.87 0.16 6.44
CA LEU A 2 11.41 -0.01 6.17
C LEU A 2 11.06 -1.50 6.01
N VAL A 3 11.71 -2.18 5.06
CA VAL A 3 11.57 -3.63 4.84
C VAL A 3 11.76 -4.42 6.13
N TYR A 4 12.75 -4.05 6.94
CA TYR A 4 13.01 -4.69 8.24
C TYR A 4 11.86 -4.52 9.24
N GLU A 5 11.22 -3.35 9.28
CA GLU A 5 10.08 -3.10 10.18
C GLU A 5 8.86 -3.89 9.72
N LEU A 6 8.59 -3.91 8.41
CA LEU A 6 7.53 -4.74 7.84
C LEU A 6 7.78 -6.24 8.09
N TYR A 7 9.05 -6.67 8.02
CA TYR A 7 9.42 -8.04 8.33
C TYR A 7 9.18 -8.40 9.80
N LYS A 8 9.47 -7.48 10.73
CA LYS A 8 9.16 -7.65 12.16
C LYS A 8 7.67 -7.76 12.44
N LEU A 9 6.85 -7.00 11.70
CA LEU A 9 5.39 -7.07 11.79
C LEU A 9 4.85 -8.37 11.19
N ARG A 10 5.59 -9.06 10.32
CA ARG A 10 5.19 -10.36 9.78
C ARG A 10 5.28 -11.41 10.88
N SER A 11 4.14 -11.73 11.48
CA SER A 11 4.03 -12.79 12.49
C SER A 11 3.69 -14.11 11.82
N LYS A 12 4.18 -15.23 12.38
CA LYS A 12 3.79 -16.59 11.93
C LYS A 12 2.29 -16.86 12.02
N LYS A 13 1.56 -16.05 12.80
CA LYS A 13 0.11 -16.21 13.04
C LYS A 13 -0.76 -15.24 12.24
N GLN A 14 -0.20 -14.12 11.79
CA GLN A 14 -0.96 -13.08 11.11
C GLN A 14 -0.06 -12.17 10.29
N THR A 15 -0.52 -11.89 9.07
CA THR A 15 0.04 -10.88 8.19
C THR A 15 -0.62 -9.54 8.49
N HIS A 16 0.17 -8.53 8.85
CA HIS A 16 -0.34 -7.18 9.13
C HIS A 16 -0.41 -6.36 7.85
N LYS A 17 -1.59 -5.79 7.58
CA LYS A 17 -1.77 -4.82 6.49
C LYS A 17 -1.14 -3.48 6.88
N SER A 18 -0.36 -2.90 5.98
CA SER A 18 0.37 -1.64 6.18
C SER A 18 0.07 -0.65 5.06
N ILE A 19 0.01 0.64 5.38
CA ILE A 19 -0.18 1.71 4.39
C ILE A 19 1.05 2.63 4.41
N VAL A 20 1.59 2.93 3.23
CA VAL A 20 2.73 3.83 3.05
C VAL A 20 2.31 5.02 2.20
N PHE A 21 2.41 6.22 2.79
CA PHE A 21 2.08 7.47 2.11
C PHE A 21 3.33 8.14 1.54
N SER A 22 3.20 8.78 0.38
CA SER A 22 4.21 9.70 -0.15
C SER A 22 3.61 10.77 -1.04
N GLN A 23 4.19 11.97 -1.05
CA GLN A 23 3.84 13.03 -2.00
C GLN A 23 4.42 12.79 -3.41
N PHE A 24 5.33 11.83 -3.56
CA PHE A 24 6.03 11.55 -4.80
C PHE A 24 5.75 10.14 -5.28
N THR A 25 5.02 10.00 -6.40
CA THR A 25 4.75 8.68 -7.02
C THR A 25 6.05 7.96 -7.40
N SER A 26 7.10 8.67 -7.80
CA SER A 26 8.43 8.11 -8.07
C SER A 26 9.06 7.44 -6.84
N MET A 27 8.84 8.01 -5.65
CA MET A 27 9.28 7.40 -4.40
C MET A 27 8.49 6.12 -4.10
N LEU A 28 7.16 6.13 -4.33
CA LEU A 28 6.33 4.93 -4.17
C LEU A 28 6.78 3.81 -5.10
N GLN A 29 7.11 4.11 -6.36
CA GLN A 29 7.64 3.12 -7.30
C GLN A 29 8.96 2.50 -6.82
N LEU A 30 9.87 3.31 -6.25
CA LEU A 30 11.14 2.83 -5.72
C LEU A 30 10.93 1.93 -4.49
N VAL A 31 10.00 2.32 -3.61
CA VAL A 31 9.59 1.54 -2.44
C VAL A 31 8.94 0.22 -2.89
N GLU A 32 8.01 0.27 -3.84
CA GLU A 32 7.35 -0.89 -4.42
C GLU A 32 8.35 -1.91 -4.93
N TRP A 33 9.31 -1.46 -5.74
CA TRP A 33 10.34 -2.32 -6.30
C TRP A 33 11.17 -3.01 -5.20
N ARG A 34 11.55 -2.29 -4.14
CA ARG A 34 12.26 -2.90 -3.00
C ARG A 34 11.39 -3.87 -2.21
N LEU A 35 10.11 -3.56 -2.00
CA LEU A 35 9.17 -4.43 -1.27
C LEU A 35 8.91 -5.73 -2.02
N ARG A 36 8.65 -5.65 -3.33
CA ARG A 36 8.47 -6.84 -4.18
C ARG A 36 9.72 -7.73 -4.19
N ARG A 37 10.91 -7.13 -4.26
CA ARG A 37 12.18 -7.90 -4.13
C ARG A 37 12.35 -8.57 -2.77
N ALA A 38 11.72 -8.05 -1.72
CA ALA A 38 11.72 -8.63 -0.39
C ALA A 38 10.55 -9.62 -0.17
N GLY A 39 9.73 -9.90 -1.18
CA GLY A 39 8.63 -10.86 -1.12
C GLY A 39 7.35 -10.31 -0.47
N PHE A 40 7.16 -8.98 -0.50
CA PHE A 40 5.90 -8.36 -0.11
C PHE A 40 5.02 -8.11 -1.33
N ASN A 41 3.74 -8.47 -1.22
CA ASN A 41 2.76 -8.11 -2.22
C ASN A 41 2.22 -6.71 -1.95
N THR A 42 2.19 -5.90 -3.00
CA THR A 42 1.88 -4.49 -2.94
C THR A 42 0.76 -4.14 -3.89
N VAL A 43 -0.04 -3.15 -3.51
CA VAL A 43 -0.98 -2.45 -4.41
C VAL A 43 -0.75 -0.95 -4.26
N MET A 44 -1.03 -0.18 -5.30
CA MET A 44 -0.79 1.28 -5.30
C MET A 44 -2.06 2.04 -5.67
N LEU A 45 -2.27 3.17 -5.00
CA LEU A 45 -3.24 4.20 -5.33
C LEU A 45 -2.47 5.45 -5.75
N ASP A 46 -2.49 5.74 -7.05
CA ASP A 46 -1.94 6.97 -7.61
C ASP A 46 -3.05 8.00 -7.86
N GLY A 47 -2.69 9.29 -7.80
CA GLY A 47 -3.63 10.39 -8.01
C GLY A 47 -4.13 10.52 -9.45
N THR A 48 -3.50 9.82 -10.39
CA THR A 48 -3.89 9.79 -11.80
C THR A 48 -4.98 8.75 -12.11
N MET A 49 -5.29 7.85 -11.17
CA MET A 49 -6.27 6.77 -11.35
C MET A 49 -7.70 7.31 -11.38
N THR A 50 -8.54 6.70 -12.23
CA THR A 50 -9.98 6.99 -12.25
C THR A 50 -10.64 6.55 -10.93
N PRO A 51 -11.82 7.09 -10.57
CA PRO A 51 -12.53 6.68 -9.35
C PRO A 51 -12.77 5.16 -9.27
N SER A 52 -13.09 4.51 -10.39
CA SER A 52 -13.27 3.05 -10.44
C SER A 52 -11.97 2.29 -10.20
N GLN A 53 -10.87 2.70 -10.83
CA GLN A 53 -9.55 2.08 -10.60
C GLN A 53 -9.09 2.23 -9.14
N ARG A 54 -9.38 3.39 -8.54
CA ARG A 54 -9.13 3.65 -7.13
C ARG A 54 -9.91 2.68 -6.24
N GLN A 55 -11.22 2.56 -6.46
CA GLN A 55 -12.07 1.64 -5.69
C GLN A 55 -11.58 0.20 -5.82
N ASN A 56 -11.26 -0.25 -7.04
CA ASN A 56 -10.71 -1.59 -7.26
C ASN A 56 -9.41 -1.85 -6.49
N SER A 57 -8.54 -0.83 -6.38
CA SER A 57 -7.28 -0.96 -5.63
C SER A 57 -7.52 -1.04 -4.12
N ILE A 58 -8.50 -0.28 -3.62
CA ILE A 58 -8.95 -0.33 -2.23
C ILE A 58 -9.57 -1.70 -1.93
N ASP A 59 -10.50 -2.16 -2.76
CA ASP A 59 -11.19 -3.45 -2.58
C ASP A 59 -10.20 -4.60 -2.66
N TYR A 60 -9.23 -4.54 -3.58
CA TYR A 60 -8.17 -5.53 -3.68
C TYR A 60 -7.30 -5.54 -2.42
N PHE A 61 -6.94 -4.38 -1.88
CA PHE A 61 -6.20 -4.31 -0.62
C PHE A 61 -7.02 -4.87 0.55
N MET A 62 -8.29 -4.53 0.68
CA MET A 62 -9.12 -4.94 1.83
C MET A 62 -9.44 -6.44 1.81
N ASN A 63 -9.79 -6.97 0.64
CA ASN A 63 -10.31 -8.34 0.52
C ASN A 63 -9.24 -9.39 0.24
N ASN A 64 -8.06 -9.01 -0.28
CA ASN A 64 -7.00 -9.97 -0.57
C ASN A 64 -6.04 -10.11 0.62
N VAL A 65 -6.03 -11.30 1.23
CA VAL A 65 -5.16 -11.64 2.37
C VAL A 65 -3.67 -11.67 2.01
N ASP A 66 -3.35 -11.90 0.75
CA ASP A 66 -1.96 -12.00 0.28
C ASP A 66 -1.30 -10.62 0.13
N VAL A 67 -2.09 -9.54 0.09
CA VAL A 67 -1.59 -8.16 -0.08
C VAL A 67 -1.28 -7.54 1.28
N GLU A 68 -0.04 -7.09 1.43
CA GLU A 68 0.52 -6.66 2.72
C GLU A 68 0.69 -5.16 2.80
N VAL A 69 1.01 -4.51 1.68
CA VAL A 69 1.35 -3.08 1.67
C VAL A 69 0.54 -2.32 0.64
N PHE A 70 -0.16 -1.27 1.08
CA PHE A 70 -0.83 -0.30 0.22
C PHE A 70 0.01 0.96 0.08
N LEU A 71 0.40 1.30 -1.14
CA LEU A 71 1.18 2.49 -1.47
C LEU A 71 0.24 3.60 -1.91
N VAL A 72 0.21 4.73 -1.21
CA VAL A 72 -0.78 5.79 -1.46
C VAL A 72 -0.11 7.12 -1.74
N SER A 73 -0.38 7.66 -2.92
CA SER A 73 0.09 9.00 -3.30
C SER A 73 -0.76 10.07 -2.62
N LEU A 74 -0.12 10.97 -1.88
CA LEU A 74 -0.79 12.14 -1.27
C LEU A 74 -1.23 13.16 -2.32
N LYS A 75 -0.69 13.09 -3.55
CA LYS A 75 -1.22 13.84 -4.69
C LYS A 75 -2.63 13.40 -5.11
N ALA A 76 -3.07 12.21 -4.67
CA ALA A 76 -4.42 11.72 -4.95
C ALA A 76 -5.54 12.47 -4.20
N GLY A 77 -5.21 13.48 -3.38
CA GLY A 77 -6.18 14.25 -2.60
C GLY A 77 -6.72 13.49 -1.39
N GLY A 78 -7.59 14.13 -0.60
CA GLY A 78 -8.06 13.71 0.74
C GLY A 78 -8.79 12.36 0.88
N VAL A 79 -8.75 11.50 -0.13
CA VAL A 79 -9.40 10.18 -0.13
C VAL A 79 -8.60 9.12 0.65
N ALA A 80 -7.29 9.33 0.77
CA ALA A 80 -6.40 8.52 1.61
C ALA A 80 -6.81 8.46 3.10
N LEU A 81 -7.54 9.48 3.58
CA LEU A 81 -7.97 9.60 4.98
C LEU A 81 -9.14 8.66 5.33
N ASN A 82 -9.99 8.30 4.36
CA ASN A 82 -11.15 7.42 4.60
C ASN A 82 -10.77 5.93 4.76
N LEU A 83 -9.52 5.57 4.45
CA LEU A 83 -8.99 4.21 4.62
C LEU A 83 -8.49 3.94 6.04
N THR A 84 -8.18 4.98 6.80
CA THR A 84 -7.75 4.89 8.20
C THR A 84 -8.91 4.82 9.20
N GLU A 85 -10.16 4.98 8.74
CA GLU A 85 -11.36 4.89 9.58
C GLU A 85 -12.06 3.52 9.51
N ALA A 86 -11.61 2.61 8.63
CA ALA A 86 -12.19 1.27 8.44
C ALA A 86 -11.48 0.19 9.26
#